data_AF-A0A9D7N3L2-F1
#
_entry.id   AF-A0A9D7N3L2-F1
#
_cell.length_a   1.000
_cell.length_b   1.000
_cell.length_c   1.000
_cell.angle_alpha   90.00
_cell.angle_beta   90.00
_cell.angle_gamma   90.00
#
_symmetry.space_group_name_H-M   'P 1'
#
loop_
_entity.id
_entity.type
_entity.pdbx_description
1 polymer ?
#
loop_
_entity_poly.entity_id
_entity_poly.type
_entity_poly.pdbx_seq_one_letter_code
_entity_poly.pdbx_strand_id
1 'polypeptide(L)'
;MRPRTLRSFSALLPLLFGAALPAPLLAQGQGLRFVNGVDAYAEIPYDPSHVPASGITVEAWITYDDASIPAGTAWLWPTIVRQDPSPGRAGYFLRVEAGRTATRILSFWVATASSGNVQVQWPFAAGALSTWTHVAGSYDGTTARLFVDGVEVAARPATGRIVDRGGALRIGKGDDSGGPVEVWNGEIDEVRLWPFARSAAQLLATRSQELGGVPAGASTWNLNGALVDSSGTNHATPQAAIAYQANPLALVSFPVAGASESGLGSASCAGLRVRAGIASLPQRGNNAFALVCTNAPAPGTGVAQFAHNLLPQALPLLGFELWVDPSQLFLSVPVGRSALGLASLPLAVPNSPAVVLATTTVQFLWLDACGPQGLSASSGLQLVILP
;
A
#
# COMPACT_ATOMS: atom_id res chain seq x y z
N MET A 1 22.14 -9.03 -74.58
CA MET A 1 21.75 -10.25 -73.84
C MET A 1 22.30 -10.14 -72.42
N ARG A 2 21.43 -10.31 -71.42
CA ARG A 2 21.60 -9.89 -70.01
C ARG A 2 22.67 -10.69 -69.24
N PRO A 3 23.38 -10.09 -68.26
CA PRO A 3 24.17 -10.84 -67.29
C PRO A 3 23.24 -11.42 -66.20
N ARG A 4 23.43 -12.70 -65.86
CA ARG A 4 22.71 -13.38 -64.76
C ARG A 4 23.49 -13.20 -63.45
N THR A 5 22.81 -12.57 -62.51
CA THR A 5 23.19 -12.31 -61.12
C THR A 5 23.38 -13.62 -60.32
N LEU A 6 24.48 -13.69 -59.55
CA LEU A 6 24.67 -14.66 -58.47
C LEU A 6 23.54 -14.52 -57.44
N ARG A 7 22.87 -15.63 -57.11
CA ARG A 7 22.01 -15.74 -55.92
C ARG A 7 22.82 -16.43 -54.82
N SER A 8 23.26 -15.67 -53.82
CA SER A 8 23.72 -16.17 -52.54
C SER A 8 22.53 -16.68 -51.73
N PHE A 9 22.49 -17.98 -51.46
CA PHE A 9 21.64 -18.58 -50.43
C PHE A 9 22.30 -18.34 -49.08
N SER A 10 21.77 -17.42 -48.28
CA SER A 10 22.10 -17.34 -46.86
C SER A 10 20.93 -17.93 -46.08
N ALA A 11 21.16 -19.09 -45.46
CA ALA A 11 20.19 -19.76 -44.62
C ALA A 11 19.97 -18.92 -43.35
N LEU A 12 18.74 -18.43 -43.18
CA LEU A 12 18.30 -17.81 -41.93
C LEU A 12 18.18 -18.88 -40.85
N LEU A 13 19.12 -18.85 -39.91
CA LEU A 13 19.05 -19.48 -38.61
C LEU A 13 17.90 -18.83 -37.81
N PRO A 14 16.92 -19.57 -37.27
CA PRO A 14 15.92 -18.95 -36.42
C PRO A 14 16.58 -18.57 -35.09
N LEU A 15 16.74 -17.26 -34.86
CA LEU A 15 17.04 -16.72 -33.55
C LEU A 15 15.90 -17.12 -32.60
N LEU A 16 16.21 -18.04 -31.68
CA LEU A 16 15.38 -18.27 -30.51
C LEU A 16 15.21 -16.92 -29.80
N PHE A 17 13.99 -16.38 -29.82
CA PHE A 17 13.54 -15.45 -28.80
C PHE A 17 13.46 -16.25 -27.49
N GLY A 18 14.59 -16.31 -26.78
CA GLY A 18 14.54 -16.49 -25.34
C GLY A 18 13.79 -15.28 -24.82
N ALA A 19 12.50 -15.47 -24.50
CA ALA A 19 11.82 -14.55 -23.62
C ALA A 19 12.66 -14.51 -22.35
N ALA A 20 13.42 -13.42 -22.18
CA ALA A 20 13.95 -13.08 -20.89
C ALA A 20 12.71 -12.92 -20.01
N LEU A 21 12.39 -13.96 -19.24
CA LEU A 21 11.54 -13.83 -18.08
C LEU A 21 12.07 -12.59 -17.36
N PRO A 22 11.25 -11.57 -17.07
CA PRO A 22 11.70 -10.52 -16.19
C PRO A 22 12.18 -11.25 -14.94
N ALA A 23 13.48 -11.17 -14.68
CA ALA A 23 14.00 -11.62 -13.40
C ALA A 23 13.12 -10.90 -12.38
N PRO A 24 12.51 -11.59 -11.40
CA PRO A 24 11.86 -10.90 -10.32
C PRO A 24 12.94 -9.99 -9.75
N LEU A 25 12.78 -8.69 -9.97
CA LEU A 25 13.60 -7.72 -9.27
C LEU A 25 13.26 -7.99 -7.81
N LEU A 26 14.19 -8.61 -7.09
CA LEU A 26 14.17 -8.70 -5.64
C LEU A 26 14.40 -7.29 -5.10
N ALA A 27 13.48 -6.39 -5.38
CA ALA A 27 13.19 -5.40 -4.38
C ALA A 27 12.51 -6.20 -3.26
N GLN A 28 13.12 -6.19 -2.06
CA GLN A 28 12.33 -6.03 -0.84
C GLN A 28 11.74 -7.29 -0.18
N GLY A 29 12.61 -8.18 0.32
CA GLY A 29 12.24 -9.38 1.11
C GLY A 29 12.69 -9.30 2.57
N GLN A 30 12.44 -8.19 3.26
CA GLN A 30 12.76 -8.04 4.69
C GLN A 30 11.67 -7.28 5.44
N GLY A 31 11.34 -7.70 6.66
CA GLY A 31 10.43 -6.99 7.56
C GLY A 31 11.15 -6.52 8.82
N LEU A 32 10.52 -5.62 9.58
CA LEU A 32 11.02 -5.27 10.92
C LEU A 32 10.78 -6.43 11.87
N ARG A 33 11.84 -6.86 12.56
CA ARG A 33 11.79 -7.87 13.59
C ARG A 33 11.75 -7.25 14.98
N PHE A 34 10.79 -7.68 15.78
CA PHE A 34 10.64 -7.33 17.17
C PHE A 34 10.77 -8.56 18.06
N VAL A 35 11.34 -8.38 19.24
CA VAL A 35 11.57 -9.44 20.23
C VAL A 35 10.89 -9.02 21.53
N ASN A 36 10.06 -9.89 22.08
CA ASN A 36 9.39 -9.63 23.35
C ASN A 36 10.39 -9.23 24.45
N GLY A 37 10.05 -8.18 25.22
CA GLY A 37 10.87 -7.66 26.31
C GLY A 37 12.06 -6.80 25.88
N VAL A 38 12.29 -6.59 24.57
CA VAL A 38 13.28 -5.63 24.07
C VAL A 38 12.56 -4.34 23.70
N ASP A 39 12.90 -3.21 24.33
CA ASP A 39 12.23 -1.93 24.07
C ASP A 39 12.65 -1.29 22.73
N ALA A 40 12.26 -1.91 21.61
CA ALA A 40 12.57 -1.47 20.25
C ALA A 40 11.29 -1.22 19.45
N TYR A 41 11.21 -0.07 18.79
CA TYR A 41 10.05 0.34 17.99
C TYR A 41 10.43 1.41 16.96
N ALA A 42 9.54 1.65 16.01
CA ALA A 42 9.67 2.76 15.08
C ALA A 42 8.69 3.87 15.50
N GLU A 43 9.20 5.09 15.66
CA GLU A 43 8.44 6.25 16.11
C GLU A 43 8.29 7.27 14.99
N ILE A 44 7.05 7.60 14.68
CA ILE A 44 6.66 8.58 13.68
C ILE A 44 6.20 9.83 14.44
N PRO A 45 6.80 11.02 14.20
CA PRO A 45 6.34 12.26 14.80
C PRO A 45 4.84 12.47 14.55
N TYR A 46 4.16 13.07 15.53
CA TYR A 46 2.75 13.39 15.40
C TYR A 46 2.47 14.22 14.14
N ASP A 47 1.52 13.75 13.32
CA ASP A 47 0.90 14.53 12.27
C ASP A 47 -0.63 14.38 12.35
N PRO A 48 -1.42 15.46 12.20
CA PRO A 48 -2.88 15.37 12.20
C PRO A 48 -3.46 14.41 11.14
N SER A 49 -2.73 14.15 10.04
CA SER A 49 -3.11 13.16 9.03
C SER A 49 -3.13 11.73 9.56
N HIS A 50 -2.43 11.45 10.67
CA HIS A 50 -2.49 10.13 11.33
C HIS A 50 -3.79 9.93 12.09
N VAL A 51 -4.59 10.98 12.34
CA VAL A 51 -5.86 10.91 13.09
C VAL A 51 -7.02 11.53 12.30
N PRO A 52 -7.37 10.95 11.14
CA PRO A 52 -8.45 11.45 10.29
C PRO A 52 -9.80 11.42 11.04
N ALA A 53 -10.53 12.53 11.00
CA ALA A 53 -11.71 12.71 11.85
C ALA A 53 -12.87 11.74 11.54
N SER A 54 -13.11 11.41 10.27
CA SER A 54 -14.32 10.71 9.81
C SER A 54 -14.12 9.24 9.42
N GLY A 55 -12.89 8.75 9.37
CA GLY A 55 -12.62 7.35 9.11
C GLY A 55 -11.15 7.06 8.92
N ILE A 56 -10.76 5.82 9.17
CA ILE A 56 -9.36 5.38 9.11
C ILE A 56 -9.29 3.91 8.68
N THR A 57 -8.17 3.51 8.07
CA THR A 57 -7.74 2.11 8.03
C THR A 57 -6.29 2.02 8.42
N VAL A 58 -5.94 1.07 9.29
CA VAL A 58 -4.55 0.71 9.58
C VAL A 58 -4.39 -0.75 9.20
N GLU A 59 -3.41 -1.06 8.36
CA GLU A 59 -3.12 -2.42 7.90
C GLU A 59 -1.62 -2.72 7.95
N ALA A 60 -1.28 -4.00 8.06
CA ALA A 60 0.09 -4.49 8.03
C ALA A 60 0.11 -5.99 7.67
N TRP A 61 1.23 -6.45 7.14
CA TRP A 61 1.60 -7.85 7.23
C TRP A 61 2.29 -8.10 8.57
N ILE A 62 1.96 -9.21 9.22
CA ILE A 62 2.55 -9.58 10.51
C ILE A 62 2.88 -11.07 10.59
N THR A 63 3.92 -11.38 11.36
CA THR A 63 4.01 -12.64 12.10
C THR A 63 3.96 -12.34 13.59
N TYR A 64 3.49 -13.32 14.35
CA TYR A 64 3.36 -13.21 15.80
C TYR A 64 3.71 -14.55 16.45
N ASP A 65 4.75 -14.53 17.29
CA ASP A 65 5.15 -15.67 18.12
C ASP A 65 4.39 -15.60 19.45
N ASP A 66 3.31 -16.38 19.56
CA ASP A 66 2.53 -16.51 20.78
C ASP A 66 3.07 -17.61 21.72
N ALA A 67 4.02 -18.42 21.27
CA ALA A 67 4.58 -19.53 22.04
C ALA A 67 5.62 -19.06 23.06
N SER A 68 6.36 -17.99 22.74
CA SER A 68 7.34 -17.38 23.65
C SER A 68 6.74 -16.39 24.65
N ILE A 69 5.41 -16.22 24.67
CA ILE A 69 4.71 -15.46 25.70
C ILE A 69 4.40 -16.37 26.89
N PRO A 70 5.14 -16.27 28.01
CA PRO A 70 4.94 -17.19 29.12
C PRO A 70 3.63 -16.87 29.85
N ALA A 71 2.84 -17.89 30.18
CA ALA A 71 1.64 -17.70 31.01
C ALA A 71 2.03 -17.10 32.37
N GLY A 72 1.29 -16.08 32.82
CA GLY A 72 1.55 -15.43 34.11
C GLY A 72 2.62 -14.33 34.10
N THR A 73 3.17 -13.93 32.94
CA THR A 73 4.01 -12.73 32.84
C THR A 73 3.21 -11.42 32.99
N ALA A 74 3.93 -10.30 33.10
CA ALA A 74 3.38 -8.95 33.20
C ALA A 74 2.49 -8.53 32.01
N TRP A 75 2.02 -7.28 32.00
CA TRP A 75 1.19 -6.73 30.94
C TRP A 75 1.99 -6.60 29.65
N LEU A 76 1.77 -7.48 28.66
CA LEU A 76 2.59 -7.55 27.45
C LEU A 76 1.95 -6.96 26.19
N TRP A 77 0.61 -6.92 26.09
CA TRP A 77 -0.22 -6.36 24.99
C TRP A 77 0.52 -5.96 23.69
N PRO A 78 1.13 -6.93 22.99
CA PRO A 78 1.99 -6.67 21.86
C PRO A 78 1.24 -5.90 20.79
N THR A 79 1.79 -4.76 20.40
CA THR A 79 1.09 -3.78 19.56
C THR A 79 1.75 -3.63 18.20
N ILE A 80 0.94 -3.67 17.14
CA ILE A 80 1.40 -3.51 15.76
C ILE A 80 1.54 -2.03 15.47
N VAL A 81 0.46 -1.27 15.71
CA VAL A 81 0.41 0.18 15.53
C VAL A 81 -0.40 0.82 16.64
N ARG A 82 0.06 1.97 17.16
CA ARG A 82 -0.68 2.81 18.11
C ARG A 82 -0.48 4.29 17.87
N GLN A 83 -1.57 5.03 17.82
CA GLN A 83 -1.57 6.49 17.85
C GLN A 83 -1.67 6.99 19.29
N ASP A 84 -0.77 7.88 19.69
CA ASP A 84 -0.59 8.38 21.05
C ASP A 84 -0.11 7.28 22.03
N PRO A 85 1.20 7.22 22.32
CA PRO A 85 1.76 6.25 23.27
C PRO A 85 1.53 6.63 24.73
N SER A 86 0.91 7.78 25.02
CA SER A 86 0.67 8.14 26.42
C SER A 86 -0.29 7.13 27.07
N PRO A 87 -0.05 6.71 28.32
CA PRO A 87 -0.90 5.73 29.01
C PRO A 87 -2.38 6.13 28.99
N GLY A 88 -3.23 5.23 28.51
CA GLY A 88 -4.69 5.43 28.45
C GLY A 88 -5.18 6.48 27.44
N ARG A 89 -4.31 7.03 26.57
CA ARG A 89 -4.68 8.11 25.63
C ARG A 89 -4.66 7.71 24.16
N ALA A 90 -4.60 6.42 23.81
CA ALA A 90 -4.55 6.02 22.40
C ALA A 90 -5.67 6.65 21.56
N GLY A 91 -5.42 7.17 20.37
CA GLY A 91 -6.48 7.57 19.43
C GLY A 91 -7.12 6.36 18.76
N TYR A 92 -6.27 5.44 18.32
CA TYR A 92 -6.60 4.10 17.87
C TYR A 92 -5.38 3.18 18.06
N PHE A 93 -5.59 1.88 18.00
CA PHE A 93 -4.52 0.89 17.90
C PHE A 93 -4.97 -0.38 17.20
N LEU A 94 -3.99 -1.10 16.64
CA LEU A 94 -4.11 -2.47 16.18
C LEU A 94 -3.10 -3.32 16.95
N ARG A 95 -3.57 -4.32 17.72
CA ARG A 95 -2.73 -5.09 18.65
C ARG A 95 -3.25 -6.50 18.88
N VAL A 96 -2.44 -7.32 19.55
CA VAL A 96 -2.88 -8.59 20.13
C VAL A 96 -3.04 -8.43 21.66
N GLU A 97 -4.20 -8.85 22.16
CA GLU A 97 -4.55 -8.83 23.59
C GLU A 97 -3.98 -10.04 24.33
N ALA A 98 -2.66 -10.15 24.41
CA ALA A 98 -1.96 -11.24 25.10
C ALA A 98 -1.58 -10.88 26.54
N GLY A 99 -2.54 -10.38 27.33
CA GLY A 99 -2.32 -10.05 28.75
C GLY A 99 -1.89 -11.27 29.60
N ARG A 100 -2.04 -11.18 30.94
CA ARG A 100 -1.56 -12.22 31.89
C ARG A 100 -2.11 -13.64 31.64
N THR A 101 -3.15 -13.76 30.82
CA THR A 101 -3.87 -14.99 30.47
C THR A 101 -3.39 -15.66 29.18
N ALA A 102 -2.36 -15.11 28.49
CA ALA A 102 -1.92 -15.56 27.16
C ALA A 102 -3.10 -15.64 26.16
N THR A 103 -4.03 -14.71 26.27
CA THR A 103 -5.20 -14.62 25.40
C THR A 103 -4.78 -14.33 23.96
N ARG A 104 -5.46 -14.99 23.02
CA ARG A 104 -5.18 -14.91 21.59
C ARG A 104 -6.31 -14.15 20.90
N ILE A 105 -6.30 -12.84 21.06
CA ILE A 105 -7.33 -11.96 20.51
C ILE A 105 -6.63 -10.85 19.73
N LEU A 106 -6.83 -10.81 18.42
CA LEU A 106 -6.48 -9.66 17.59
C LEU A 106 -7.54 -8.58 17.83
N SER A 107 -7.10 -7.33 18.00
CA SER A 107 -7.97 -6.24 18.36
C SER A 107 -7.66 -4.97 17.58
N PHE A 108 -8.71 -4.39 16.98
CA PHE A 108 -8.71 -3.00 16.56
C PHE A 108 -9.51 -2.16 17.55
N TRP A 109 -8.96 -1.04 17.98
CA TRP A 109 -9.60 -0.14 18.92
C TRP A 109 -9.57 1.28 18.38
N VAL A 110 -10.65 2.02 18.58
CA VAL A 110 -10.78 3.42 18.18
C VAL A 110 -11.52 4.22 19.26
N ALA A 111 -10.99 5.38 19.62
CA ALA A 111 -11.67 6.35 20.46
C ALA A 111 -12.54 7.27 19.59
N THR A 112 -13.83 7.33 19.86
CA THR A 112 -14.77 8.20 19.17
C THR A 112 -15.45 9.17 20.14
N ALA A 113 -15.80 10.35 19.64
CA ALA A 113 -16.42 11.40 20.45
C ALA A 113 -17.84 11.03 20.93
N SER A 114 -18.51 10.05 20.30
CA SER A 114 -19.91 9.69 20.61
C SER A 114 -20.08 8.31 21.22
N SER A 115 -19.23 7.34 20.88
CA SER A 115 -19.28 5.97 21.43
C SER A 115 -18.19 5.69 22.47
N GLY A 116 -17.34 6.67 22.76
CA GLY A 116 -16.19 6.49 23.64
C GLY A 116 -15.19 5.53 23.01
N ASN A 117 -14.69 4.58 23.78
CA ASN A 117 -13.68 3.63 23.34
C ASN A 117 -14.34 2.37 22.78
N VAL A 118 -14.22 2.13 21.48
CA VAL A 118 -14.78 0.95 20.83
C VAL A 118 -13.68 -0.02 20.42
N GLN A 119 -13.88 -1.29 20.75
CA GLN A 119 -12.90 -2.36 20.51
C GLN A 119 -13.54 -3.51 19.73
N VAL A 120 -13.02 -3.81 18.55
CA VAL A 120 -13.42 -4.94 17.72
C VAL A 120 -12.40 -6.05 17.89
N GLN A 121 -12.87 -7.25 18.22
CA GLN A 121 -12.02 -8.36 18.64
C GLN A 121 -12.28 -9.59 17.78
N TRP A 122 -11.21 -10.29 17.45
CA TRP A 122 -11.26 -11.59 16.79
C TRP A 122 -10.36 -12.59 17.54
N PRO A 123 -10.94 -13.64 18.15
CA PRO A 123 -10.15 -14.69 18.78
C PRO A 123 -9.49 -15.57 17.70
N PHE A 124 -8.25 -16.00 17.96
CA PHE A 124 -7.51 -16.88 17.07
C PHE A 124 -6.89 -18.08 17.82
N ALA A 125 -6.62 -19.16 17.09
CA ALA A 125 -6.02 -20.37 17.65
C ALA A 125 -4.51 -20.21 17.89
N ALA A 126 -3.92 -21.04 18.76
CA ALA A 126 -2.49 -21.03 19.00
C ALA A 126 -1.68 -21.18 17.70
N GLY A 127 -0.66 -20.36 17.51
CA GLY A 127 0.17 -20.36 16.30
C GLY A 127 -0.52 -19.88 15.02
N ALA A 128 -1.79 -19.44 15.05
CA ALA A 128 -2.51 -19.03 13.82
C ALA A 128 -1.92 -17.78 13.14
N LEU A 129 -1.15 -16.97 13.88
CA LEU A 129 -0.45 -15.79 13.36
C LEU A 129 1.07 -16.02 13.27
N SER A 130 1.56 -17.25 13.46
CA SER A 130 3.00 -17.57 13.34
C SER A 130 3.52 -17.49 11.90
N THR A 131 2.61 -17.56 10.93
CA THR A 131 2.87 -17.33 9.51
C THR A 131 2.41 -15.94 9.11
N TRP A 132 3.04 -15.39 8.07
CA TRP A 132 2.67 -14.10 7.52
C TRP A 132 1.18 -14.00 7.22
N THR A 133 0.54 -13.07 7.92
CA THR A 133 -0.90 -12.84 7.87
C THR A 133 -1.14 -11.36 7.64
N HIS A 134 -2.02 -11.01 6.70
CA HIS A 134 -2.41 -9.62 6.54
C HIS A 134 -3.52 -9.27 7.52
N VAL A 135 -3.35 -8.20 8.29
CA VAL A 135 -4.35 -7.74 9.27
C VAL A 135 -4.70 -6.28 9.03
N ALA A 136 -5.97 -5.92 9.20
CA ALA A 136 -6.40 -4.52 9.09
C ALA A 136 -7.53 -4.18 10.07
N GLY A 137 -7.47 -2.99 10.65
CA GLY A 137 -8.58 -2.36 11.36
C GLY A 137 -9.11 -1.18 10.56
N SER A 138 -10.42 -1.06 10.38
CA SER A 138 -11.04 0.09 9.70
C SER A 138 -12.17 0.70 10.51
N TYR A 139 -12.41 1.99 10.32
CA TYR A 139 -13.52 2.73 10.92
C TYR A 139 -14.10 3.72 9.91
N ASP A 140 -15.41 3.69 9.68
CA ASP A 140 -16.09 4.50 8.65
C ASP A 140 -16.92 5.68 9.22
N GLY A 141 -16.76 5.98 10.52
CA GLY A 141 -17.58 6.98 11.22
C GLY A 141 -18.87 6.42 11.83
N THR A 142 -19.24 5.17 11.50
CA THR A 142 -20.45 4.49 11.97
C THR A 142 -20.21 3.06 12.47
N THR A 143 -19.15 2.40 12.00
CA THR A 143 -18.82 1.01 12.29
C THR A 143 -17.30 0.84 12.28
N ALA A 144 -16.78 0.21 13.33
CA ALA A 144 -15.41 -0.29 13.37
C ALA A 144 -15.38 -1.76 12.91
N ARG A 145 -14.37 -2.16 12.14
CA ARG A 145 -14.23 -3.49 11.55
C ARG A 145 -12.80 -4.00 11.70
N LEU A 146 -12.66 -5.31 11.74
CA LEU A 146 -11.39 -6.02 11.77
C LEU A 146 -11.35 -7.03 10.62
N PHE A 147 -10.23 -7.11 9.93
CA PHE A 147 -10.01 -7.98 8.78
C PHE A 147 -8.75 -8.84 8.96
N VAL A 148 -8.82 -10.07 8.47
CA VAL A 148 -7.71 -11.01 8.39
C VAL A 148 -7.67 -11.55 6.96
N ASP A 149 -6.51 -11.47 6.33
CA ASP A 149 -6.30 -11.81 4.91
C ASP A 149 -7.27 -11.12 3.94
N GLY A 150 -7.70 -9.91 4.31
CA GLY A 150 -8.64 -9.09 3.53
C GLY A 150 -10.13 -9.46 3.73
N VAL A 151 -10.43 -10.47 4.55
CA VAL A 151 -11.80 -10.88 4.88
C VAL A 151 -12.23 -10.25 6.20
N GLU A 152 -13.45 -9.70 6.27
CA GLU A 152 -14.02 -9.15 7.50
C GLU A 152 -14.28 -10.28 8.50
N VAL A 153 -13.66 -10.21 9.68
CA VAL A 153 -13.79 -11.23 10.73
C VAL A 153 -14.61 -10.76 11.93
N ALA A 154 -14.76 -9.44 12.11
CA ALA A 154 -15.57 -8.85 13.16
C ALA A 154 -15.93 -7.38 12.83
N ALA A 155 -17.07 -6.93 13.35
CA ALA A 155 -17.53 -5.56 13.26
C ALA A 155 -18.28 -5.13 14.52
N ARG A 156 -18.22 -3.85 14.87
CA ARG A 156 -19.03 -3.24 15.94
C ARG A 156 -19.50 -1.84 15.57
N PRO A 157 -20.75 -1.46 15.89
CA PRO A 157 -21.20 -0.07 15.77
C PRO A 157 -20.33 0.87 16.61
N ALA A 158 -19.98 2.00 16.03
CA ALA A 158 -19.21 3.07 16.66
C ALA A 158 -19.52 4.36 15.93
N THR A 159 -19.96 5.40 16.61
CA THR A 159 -20.32 6.67 15.95
C THR A 159 -19.47 7.82 16.44
N GLY A 160 -19.43 8.88 15.65
CA GLY A 160 -18.76 10.14 15.98
C GLY A 160 -17.33 10.23 15.45
N ARG A 161 -16.77 11.43 15.49
CA ARG A 161 -15.40 11.65 15.02
C ARG A 161 -14.37 10.89 15.85
N ILE A 162 -13.28 10.46 15.23
CA ILE A 162 -12.11 9.93 15.95
C ILE A 162 -11.58 11.03 16.88
N VAL A 163 -11.25 10.66 18.11
CA VAL A 163 -10.69 11.59 19.09
C VAL A 163 -9.20 11.74 18.84
N ASP A 164 -8.81 12.90 18.34
CA ASP A 164 -7.42 13.31 18.26
C ASP A 164 -6.92 13.78 19.63
N ARG A 165 -5.85 13.13 20.08
CA ARG A 165 -5.19 13.37 21.37
C ARG A 165 -3.74 13.84 21.17
N GLY A 166 -3.31 14.05 19.92
CA GLY A 166 -1.94 14.27 19.55
C GLY A 166 -1.09 13.02 19.71
N GLY A 167 0.19 13.22 20.07
CA GLY A 167 1.14 12.16 20.37
C GLY A 167 1.69 11.48 19.12
N ALA A 168 2.89 10.90 19.25
CA ALA A 168 3.52 10.18 18.15
C ALA A 168 2.68 8.95 17.73
N LEU A 169 2.88 8.51 16.49
CA LEU A 169 2.44 7.20 16.02
C LEU A 169 3.61 6.21 16.21
N ARG A 170 3.32 5.00 16.68
CA ARG A 170 4.32 3.94 16.85
C ARG A 170 3.99 2.70 16.04
N ILE A 171 5.03 2.08 15.49
CA ILE A 171 4.99 0.73 14.92
C ILE A 171 5.82 -0.18 15.83
N GLY A 172 5.21 -1.30 16.25
CA GLY A 172 5.88 -2.34 17.04
C GLY A 172 5.87 -2.15 18.57
N LYS A 173 5.22 -1.09 19.07
CA LYS A 173 5.03 -0.86 20.52
C LYS A 173 3.76 -0.08 20.80
N GLY A 174 3.15 -0.35 21.96
CA GLY A 174 2.03 0.40 22.50
C GLY A 174 2.45 1.58 23.41
N ASP A 175 1.84 1.69 24.60
CA ASP A 175 2.09 2.81 25.51
C ASP A 175 3.40 2.77 26.30
N ASP A 176 3.69 3.92 26.91
CA ASP A 176 4.82 4.17 27.80
C ASP A 176 4.56 3.75 29.26
N SER A 177 3.68 2.78 29.53
CA SER A 177 3.34 2.37 30.90
C SER A 177 4.42 1.51 31.58
N GLY A 178 5.67 2.00 31.65
CA GLY A 178 6.78 1.46 32.44
C GLY A 178 7.32 0.10 31.96
N GLY A 179 8.64 -0.03 31.86
CA GLY A 179 9.31 -1.24 31.34
C GLY A 179 9.01 -1.52 29.85
N PRO A 180 9.66 -2.52 29.23
CA PRO A 180 9.36 -2.95 27.86
C PRO A 180 8.02 -3.71 27.83
N VAL A 181 6.92 -2.96 27.92
CA VAL A 181 5.54 -3.45 27.81
C VAL A 181 4.96 -3.07 26.44
N GLU A 182 3.97 -3.83 25.99
CA GLU A 182 3.28 -3.62 24.71
C GLU A 182 4.16 -3.76 23.44
N VAL A 183 5.40 -4.25 23.56
CA VAL A 183 6.31 -4.50 22.43
C VAL A 183 5.81 -5.69 21.61
N TRP A 184 5.85 -5.57 20.27
CA TRP A 184 5.54 -6.66 19.37
C TRP A 184 6.50 -7.86 19.52
N ASN A 185 6.02 -9.05 19.19
CA ASN A 185 6.82 -10.29 19.24
C ASN A 185 6.69 -11.06 17.93
N GLY A 186 7.58 -10.79 16.99
CA GLY A 186 7.48 -11.28 15.61
C GLY A 186 7.91 -10.22 14.61
N GLU A 187 7.48 -10.38 13.37
CA GLU A 187 7.84 -9.48 12.27
C GLU A 187 6.64 -8.63 11.84
N ILE A 188 6.90 -7.40 11.41
CA ILE A 188 5.91 -6.48 10.83
C ILE A 188 6.46 -5.99 9.50
N ASP A 189 5.60 -5.95 8.48
CA ASP A 189 5.92 -5.47 7.15
C ASP A 189 4.74 -4.70 6.53
N GLU A 190 5.01 -3.86 5.53
CA GLU A 190 4.00 -3.10 4.76
C GLU A 190 2.93 -2.40 5.61
N VAL A 191 3.36 -1.65 6.62
CA VAL A 191 2.43 -0.89 7.46
C VAL A 191 1.85 0.24 6.64
N ARG A 192 0.52 0.31 6.58
CA ARG A 192 -0.19 1.39 5.90
C ARG A 192 -1.25 1.99 6.80
N LEU A 193 -1.34 3.31 6.72
CA LEU A 193 -2.39 4.10 7.33
C LEU A 193 -3.16 4.79 6.21
N TRP A 194 -4.48 4.70 6.22
CA TRP A 194 -5.36 5.33 5.23
C TRP A 194 -6.31 6.29 5.91
N PRO A 195 -6.55 7.49 5.35
CA PRO A 195 -7.40 8.51 5.97
C PRO A 195 -8.90 8.26 5.77
N PHE A 196 -9.27 7.01 5.47
CA PHE A 196 -10.64 6.55 5.22
C PHE A 196 -10.76 5.04 5.48
N ALA A 197 -11.99 4.56 5.66
CA ALA A 197 -12.28 3.13 5.76
C ALA A 197 -12.13 2.44 4.40
N ARG A 198 -11.29 1.42 4.33
CA ARG A 198 -11.18 0.52 3.19
C ARG A 198 -12.14 -0.67 3.37
N SER A 199 -12.76 -1.07 2.28
CA SER A 199 -13.59 -2.27 2.20
C SER A 199 -12.75 -3.54 2.08
N ALA A 200 -13.34 -4.69 2.40
CA ALA A 200 -12.72 -6.01 2.18
C ALA A 200 -12.18 -6.19 0.75
N ALA A 201 -12.93 -5.75 -0.27
CA ALA A 201 -12.50 -5.84 -1.67
C ALA A 201 -11.25 -4.99 -1.97
N GLN A 202 -11.15 -3.79 -1.38
CA GLN A 202 -9.96 -2.95 -1.53
C GLN A 202 -8.73 -3.56 -0.83
N LEU A 203 -8.91 -4.10 0.37
CA LEU A 203 -7.84 -4.80 1.11
C LEU A 203 -7.36 -6.04 0.34
N LEU A 204 -8.28 -6.90 -0.10
CA LEU A 204 -7.98 -8.08 -0.90
C LEU A 204 -7.21 -7.74 -2.17
N ALA A 205 -7.55 -6.64 -2.83
CA ALA A 205 -6.91 -6.25 -4.07
C ALA A 205 -5.44 -5.83 -3.88
N THR A 206 -5.08 -5.20 -2.76
CA THR A 206 -3.74 -4.58 -2.59
C THR A 206 -2.88 -5.22 -1.51
N ARG A 207 -3.40 -6.14 -0.70
CA ARG A 207 -2.62 -6.74 0.40
C ARG A 207 -1.39 -7.47 -0.12
N SER A 208 -1.47 -8.14 -1.27
CA SER A 208 -0.36 -8.89 -1.85
C SER A 208 0.58 -8.03 -2.69
N GLN A 209 0.49 -6.70 -2.61
CA GLN A 209 1.29 -5.77 -3.39
C GLN A 209 2.18 -4.97 -2.45
N GLU A 210 3.33 -4.51 -2.95
CA GLU A 210 4.06 -3.42 -2.31
C GLU A 210 3.57 -2.09 -2.89
N LEU A 211 3.12 -1.17 -2.03
CA LEU A 211 2.60 0.12 -2.46
C LEU A 211 3.68 1.19 -2.24
N GLY A 212 4.35 1.60 -3.32
CA GLY A 212 5.30 2.73 -3.32
C GLY A 212 4.65 4.10 -3.45
N GLY A 213 3.34 4.17 -3.26
CA GLY A 213 2.55 5.37 -3.37
C GLY A 213 1.10 5.08 -3.01
N VAL A 214 0.65 5.69 -1.94
CA VAL A 214 -0.73 5.59 -1.48
C VAL A 214 -1.43 6.94 -1.62
N PRO A 215 -2.77 6.96 -1.57
CA PRO A 215 -3.55 8.17 -1.55
C PRO A 215 -3.03 9.22 -0.60
N ALA A 216 -3.35 10.44 -0.96
CA ALA A 216 -2.99 11.56 -0.19
C ALA A 216 -3.51 11.51 1.25
N GLY A 217 -2.61 11.54 2.23
CA GLY A 217 -2.93 11.46 3.65
C GLY A 217 -2.93 10.02 4.15
N ALA A 218 -2.70 9.07 3.26
CA ALA A 218 -2.22 7.76 3.63
C ALA A 218 -0.69 7.81 3.79
N SER A 219 -0.18 7.00 4.69
CA SER A 219 1.25 6.76 4.87
C SER A 219 1.52 5.28 4.67
N THR A 220 2.65 4.95 4.04
CA THR A 220 3.05 3.57 3.79
C THR A 220 4.52 3.38 4.14
N TRP A 221 4.77 2.52 5.12
CA TRP A 221 6.09 2.10 5.51
C TRP A 221 6.28 0.68 5.02
N ASN A 222 7.08 0.54 3.98
CA ASN A 222 7.34 -0.76 3.35
C ASN A 222 8.37 -1.57 4.14
N LEU A 223 9.05 -0.97 5.13
CA LEU A 223 9.89 -1.67 6.12
C LEU A 223 11.03 -2.54 5.55
N ASN A 224 11.43 -2.27 4.32
CA ASN A 224 12.46 -3.00 3.59
C ASN A 224 13.88 -2.45 3.83
N GLY A 225 14.37 -2.56 5.06
CA GLY A 225 15.68 -2.05 5.45
C GLY A 225 15.71 -0.55 5.78
N ALA A 226 14.57 0.14 5.65
CA ALA A 226 14.44 1.55 5.95
C ALA A 226 13.09 1.88 6.61
N LEU A 227 13.10 2.89 7.47
CA LEU A 227 11.94 3.45 8.16
C LEU A 227 11.32 4.65 7.40
N VAL A 228 11.27 4.53 6.08
CA VAL A 228 10.82 5.62 5.20
C VAL A 228 9.34 5.42 4.88
N ASP A 229 8.51 6.43 5.17
CA ASP A 229 7.21 6.58 4.50
C ASP A 229 7.45 6.78 3.01
N SER A 230 7.11 5.79 2.17
CA SER A 230 7.35 5.85 0.72
C SER A 230 6.29 6.68 -0.02
N SER A 231 5.27 7.16 0.70
CA SER A 231 4.22 8.03 0.16
C SER A 231 4.29 9.49 0.61
N GLY A 232 5.17 9.82 1.54
CA GLY A 232 5.20 11.14 2.16
C GLY A 232 6.42 11.40 3.02
N THR A 233 6.30 12.38 3.93
CA THR A 233 7.39 12.82 4.80
C THR A 233 7.30 12.27 6.22
N ASN A 234 6.33 11.38 6.51
CA ASN A 234 6.11 10.80 7.84
C ASN A 234 7.11 9.66 8.12
N HIS A 235 8.39 9.90 7.85
CA HIS A 235 9.44 8.92 8.09
C HIS A 235 9.51 8.60 9.58
N ALA A 236 9.65 7.31 9.90
CA ALA A 236 9.83 6.88 11.26
C ALA A 236 11.31 6.99 11.66
N THR A 237 11.54 7.15 12.96
CA THR A 237 12.85 7.10 13.58
C THR A 237 12.95 5.84 14.43
N PRO A 238 14.08 5.12 14.40
CA PRO A 238 14.24 3.94 15.23
C PRO A 238 14.44 4.37 16.69
N GLN A 239 13.72 3.71 17.60
CA GLN A 239 13.96 3.78 19.03
C GLN A 239 14.61 2.46 19.46
N ALA A 240 15.81 2.54 20.01
CA ALA A 240 16.75 1.42 20.20
C ALA A 240 17.16 0.72 18.89
N ALA A 241 17.91 -0.37 19.00
CA ALA A 241 18.38 -1.14 17.85
C ALA A 241 17.22 -1.98 17.27
N ILE A 242 16.61 -1.49 16.18
CA ILE A 242 15.67 -2.27 15.37
C ILE A 242 16.44 -3.19 14.41
N ALA A 243 15.92 -4.40 14.22
CA ALA A 243 16.50 -5.37 13.29
C ALA A 243 15.58 -5.59 12.09
N TYR A 244 16.17 -5.81 10.92
CA TYR A 244 15.46 -6.28 9.74
C TYR A 244 15.74 -7.76 9.56
N GLN A 245 14.70 -8.54 9.29
CA GLN A 245 14.81 -9.97 9.05
C GLN A 245 14.34 -10.28 7.64
N ALA A 246 15.10 -11.10 6.93
CA ALA A 246 14.67 -11.61 5.64
C ALA A 246 13.36 -12.40 5.80
N ASN A 247 12.37 -12.05 5.01
CA ASN A 247 11.05 -12.66 5.06
C ASN A 247 10.71 -13.31 3.71
N PRO A 248 9.87 -14.36 3.71
CA PRO A 248 9.40 -15.01 2.49
C PRO A 248 8.16 -14.35 1.89
N LEU A 249 7.77 -13.13 2.31
CA LEU A 249 6.61 -12.44 1.73
C LEU A 249 6.89 -12.15 0.25
N ALA A 250 6.26 -12.92 -0.63
CA ALA A 250 6.30 -12.66 -2.06
C ALA A 250 5.19 -11.65 -2.41
N LEU A 251 5.44 -10.38 -2.13
CA LEU A 251 4.58 -9.30 -2.60
C LEU A 251 4.89 -9.01 -4.06
N VAL A 252 3.85 -8.86 -4.87
CA VAL A 252 4.02 -8.45 -6.25
C VAL A 252 4.25 -6.95 -6.25
N SER A 253 5.47 -6.52 -6.53
CA SER A 253 5.64 -5.29 -7.32
C SER A 253 5.09 -5.62 -8.72
N PHE A 254 4.29 -4.72 -9.31
CA PHE A 254 3.53 -4.95 -10.56
C PHE A 254 4.17 -6.00 -11.50
N PRO A 255 3.41 -6.98 -12.02
CA PRO A 255 2.00 -6.86 -12.39
C PRO A 255 1.00 -7.38 -11.34
N VAL A 256 -0.13 -6.69 -11.23
CA VAL A 256 -1.33 -7.10 -10.49
C VAL A 256 -2.23 -7.88 -11.45
N ALA A 257 -3.08 -8.80 -10.95
CA ALA A 257 -4.07 -9.43 -11.81
C ALA A 257 -4.92 -8.36 -12.53
N GLY A 258 -4.91 -8.37 -13.86
CA GLY A 258 -5.60 -7.37 -14.67
C GLY A 258 -4.90 -6.00 -14.74
N ALA A 259 -3.67 -5.84 -14.26
CA ALA A 259 -2.90 -4.62 -14.46
C ALA A 259 -1.38 -4.85 -14.55
N SER A 260 -0.72 -4.26 -15.53
CA SER A 260 0.74 -4.34 -15.69
C SER A 260 1.33 -2.95 -15.92
N GLU A 261 2.42 -2.67 -15.22
CA GLU A 261 3.13 -1.39 -15.32
C GLU A 261 4.25 -1.48 -16.37
N SER A 262 4.61 -0.34 -16.97
CA SER A 262 5.74 -0.21 -17.90
C SER A 262 6.50 1.08 -17.67
N GLY A 263 7.82 0.95 -17.58
CA GLY A 263 8.72 2.04 -17.21
C GLY A 263 8.61 2.45 -15.74
N LEU A 264 9.36 3.49 -15.38
CA LEU A 264 9.47 3.97 -14.00
C LEU A 264 8.82 5.34 -13.77
N GLY A 265 8.36 6.02 -14.83
CA GLY A 265 7.91 7.40 -14.76
C GLY A 265 9.02 8.43 -14.49
N SER A 266 8.68 9.70 -14.60
CA SER A 266 9.55 10.83 -14.29
C SER A 266 9.82 10.92 -12.79
N ALA A 267 10.98 11.45 -12.40
CA ALA A 267 11.24 11.83 -11.01
C ALA A 267 10.54 13.17 -10.71
N SER A 268 9.90 13.26 -9.55
CA SER A 268 9.38 14.49 -8.95
C SER A 268 10.52 15.33 -8.37
N CYS A 269 10.20 16.55 -7.91
CA CYS A 269 11.15 17.43 -7.20
C CYS A 269 11.85 16.77 -6.01
N ALA A 270 11.20 15.80 -5.35
CA ALA A 270 11.74 15.08 -4.20
C ALA A 270 12.56 13.84 -4.60
N GLY A 271 12.81 13.62 -5.90
CA GLY A 271 13.48 12.43 -6.42
C GLY A 271 12.60 11.18 -6.48
N LEU A 272 11.36 11.24 -5.96
CA LEU A 272 10.39 10.15 -6.01
C LEU A 272 9.75 10.05 -7.38
N ARG A 273 9.53 8.83 -7.88
CA ARG A 273 9.00 8.60 -9.23
C ARG A 273 7.48 8.72 -9.29
N VAL A 274 6.96 9.45 -10.28
CA VAL A 274 5.52 9.51 -10.58
C VAL A 274 5.09 8.13 -11.10
N ARG A 275 4.12 7.48 -10.45
CA ARG A 275 3.69 6.12 -10.83
C ARG A 275 2.19 6.01 -10.99
N ALA A 276 1.77 5.24 -11.99
CA ALA A 276 0.37 4.85 -12.19
C ALA A 276 0.10 3.51 -11.50
N GLY A 277 -1.11 3.35 -10.98
CA GLY A 277 -1.55 2.10 -10.37
C GLY A 277 -3.08 1.98 -10.31
N ILE A 278 -3.54 0.96 -9.60
CA ILE A 278 -4.96 0.69 -9.37
C ILE A 278 -5.24 0.62 -7.86
N ALA A 279 -6.39 1.16 -7.42
CA ALA A 279 -6.82 1.10 -6.02
C ALA A 279 -7.49 -0.23 -5.66
N SER A 280 -8.02 -0.94 -6.66
CA SER A 280 -8.61 -2.28 -6.54
C SER A 280 -8.59 -2.99 -7.90
N LEU A 281 -8.92 -4.29 -7.95
CA LEU A 281 -8.88 -5.07 -9.20
C LEU A 281 -9.89 -4.53 -10.24
N PRO A 282 -9.52 -4.44 -11.52
CA PRO A 282 -10.45 -4.12 -12.60
C PRO A 282 -11.35 -5.33 -12.87
N GLN A 283 -12.33 -5.55 -12.00
CA GLN A 283 -13.22 -6.71 -12.04
C GLN A 283 -14.66 -6.27 -12.33
N ARG A 284 -15.38 -7.08 -13.10
CA ARG A 284 -16.83 -6.91 -13.32
C ARG A 284 -17.56 -6.62 -12.01
N GLY A 285 -18.34 -5.54 -11.99
CA GLY A 285 -19.17 -5.18 -10.84
C GLY A 285 -18.40 -4.57 -9.67
N ASN A 286 -17.08 -4.38 -9.80
CA ASN A 286 -16.30 -3.63 -8.82
C ASN A 286 -16.54 -2.12 -9.01
N ASN A 287 -17.50 -1.58 -8.26
CA ASN A 287 -17.79 -0.14 -8.22
C ASN A 287 -16.75 0.67 -7.43
N ALA A 288 -15.82 0.00 -6.74
CA ALA A 288 -14.72 0.62 -6.01
C ALA A 288 -13.41 0.67 -6.84
N PHE A 289 -13.46 0.28 -8.11
CA PHE A 289 -12.33 0.39 -9.03
C PHE A 289 -11.96 1.86 -9.26
N ALA A 290 -10.67 2.15 -9.15
CA ALA A 290 -10.13 3.47 -9.41
C ALA A 290 -8.68 3.34 -9.92
N LEU A 291 -8.32 4.24 -10.81
CA LEU A 291 -6.92 4.47 -11.17
C LEU A 291 -6.31 5.46 -10.20
N VAL A 292 -5.05 5.23 -9.86
CA VAL A 292 -4.30 6.12 -8.99
C VAL A 292 -3.01 6.55 -9.67
N CYS A 293 -2.62 7.79 -9.42
CA CYS A 293 -1.29 8.29 -9.72
C CYS A 293 -0.66 8.79 -8.44
N THR A 294 0.53 8.30 -8.12
CA THR A 294 1.26 8.63 -6.91
C THR A 294 2.43 9.54 -7.25
N ASN A 295 2.91 10.30 -6.26
CA ASN A 295 3.97 11.30 -6.41
C ASN A 295 3.67 12.36 -7.50
N ALA A 296 2.38 12.66 -7.73
CA ALA A 296 1.95 13.69 -8.65
C ALA A 296 2.53 15.07 -8.25
N PRO A 297 3.14 15.80 -9.20
CA PRO A 297 3.90 17.01 -8.94
C PRO A 297 3.03 18.24 -8.66
N ALA A 298 3.60 19.21 -7.94
CA ALA A 298 3.00 20.52 -7.72
C ALA A 298 3.23 21.46 -8.93
N PRO A 299 2.27 22.34 -9.30
CA PRO A 299 1.08 22.74 -8.54
C PRO A 299 -0.15 21.83 -8.69
N GLY A 300 -0.12 20.75 -9.47
CA GLY A 300 -1.13 19.69 -9.39
C GLY A 300 -2.25 19.68 -10.42
N THR A 301 -1.98 20.17 -11.62
CA THR A 301 -2.87 19.99 -12.77
C THR A 301 -2.28 18.93 -13.69
N GLY A 302 -3.06 17.90 -13.98
CA GLY A 302 -2.67 16.84 -14.88
C GLY A 302 -3.83 16.29 -15.69
N VAL A 303 -3.52 15.32 -16.54
CA VAL A 303 -4.48 14.55 -17.32
C VAL A 303 -4.15 13.07 -17.22
N ALA A 304 -5.18 12.25 -17.04
CA ALA A 304 -5.10 10.81 -17.27
C ALA A 304 -5.45 10.55 -18.74
N GLN A 305 -4.47 10.08 -19.50
CA GLN A 305 -4.62 9.78 -20.93
C GLN A 305 -4.86 8.30 -21.13
N PHE A 306 -5.94 7.96 -21.82
CA PHE A 306 -6.31 6.59 -22.14
C PHE A 306 -6.10 6.29 -23.61
N ALA A 307 -5.42 5.19 -23.88
CA ALA A 307 -5.21 4.66 -25.22
C ALA A 307 -5.60 3.18 -25.30
N HIS A 308 -5.87 2.70 -26.51
CA HIS A 308 -6.21 1.29 -26.71
C HIS A 308 -5.03 0.34 -26.42
N ASN A 309 -3.81 0.81 -26.70
CA ASN A 309 -2.60 -0.02 -26.65
C ASN A 309 -1.49 0.66 -25.86
N LEU A 310 -0.61 -0.18 -25.31
CA LEU A 310 0.67 0.27 -24.79
C LEU A 310 1.65 0.38 -25.96
N LEU A 311 2.52 1.38 -25.93
CA LEU A 311 3.65 1.43 -26.84
C LEU A 311 4.58 0.23 -26.56
N PRO A 312 5.12 -0.43 -27.61
CA PRO A 312 6.02 -1.58 -27.44
C PRO A 312 7.38 -1.19 -26.84
N GLN A 313 7.71 0.10 -26.85
CA GLN A 313 8.88 0.69 -26.23
C GLN A 313 8.55 2.12 -25.81
N ALA A 314 9.21 2.62 -24.76
CA ALA A 314 9.09 4.01 -24.36
C ALA A 314 9.43 4.94 -25.53
N LEU A 315 8.57 5.92 -25.78
CA LEU A 315 8.88 7.04 -26.65
C LEU A 315 9.46 8.17 -25.79
N PRO A 316 10.77 8.46 -25.88
CA PRO A 316 11.35 9.59 -25.14
C PRO A 316 10.80 10.88 -25.74
N LEU A 317 10.07 11.64 -24.93
CA LEU A 317 9.47 12.91 -25.34
C LEU A 317 9.73 13.95 -24.26
N LEU A 318 10.37 15.05 -24.64
CA LEU A 318 10.60 16.20 -23.76
C LEU A 318 11.28 15.85 -22.43
N GLY A 319 12.05 14.75 -22.36
CA GLY A 319 12.78 14.30 -21.17
C GLY A 319 12.02 13.35 -20.23
N PHE A 320 10.81 12.92 -20.60
CA PHE A 320 10.11 11.81 -19.95
C PHE A 320 9.80 10.68 -20.94
N GLU A 321 9.39 9.53 -20.43
CA GLU A 321 9.00 8.37 -21.25
C GLU A 321 7.50 8.35 -21.44
N LEU A 322 7.05 8.41 -22.69
CA LEU A 322 5.66 8.18 -23.05
C LEU A 322 5.45 6.68 -23.35
N TRP A 323 4.43 6.10 -22.73
CA TRP A 323 4.05 4.69 -22.85
C TRP A 323 2.68 4.49 -23.49
N VAL A 324 1.83 5.52 -23.49
CA VAL A 324 0.57 5.53 -24.26
C VAL A 324 0.80 6.13 -25.64
N ASP A 325 0.22 5.53 -26.69
CA ASP A 325 0.32 6.06 -28.04
C ASP A 325 -0.58 7.31 -28.20
N PRO A 326 -0.01 8.50 -28.45
CA PRO A 326 -0.78 9.73 -28.57
C PRO A 326 -1.73 9.75 -29.77
N SER A 327 -1.48 8.91 -30.79
CA SER A 327 -2.36 8.76 -31.97
C SER A 327 -3.56 7.85 -31.72
N GLN A 328 -3.54 7.08 -30.64
CA GLN A 328 -4.60 6.12 -30.26
C GLN A 328 -5.34 6.55 -28.98
N LEU A 329 -5.19 7.82 -28.59
CA LEU A 329 -5.92 8.39 -27.46
C LEU A 329 -7.41 8.46 -27.77
N PHE A 330 -8.21 7.83 -26.92
CA PHE A 330 -9.68 7.86 -27.05
C PHE A 330 -10.34 8.65 -25.91
N LEU A 331 -9.64 8.86 -24.80
CA LEU A 331 -10.15 9.62 -23.66
C LEU A 331 -9.00 10.34 -22.94
N SER A 332 -9.23 11.60 -22.58
CA SER A 332 -8.35 12.36 -21.70
C SER A 332 -9.19 12.96 -20.59
N VAL A 333 -8.90 12.56 -19.35
CA VAL A 333 -9.65 13.01 -18.19
C VAL A 333 -8.77 13.96 -17.39
N PRO A 334 -9.21 15.22 -17.16
CA PRO A 334 -8.52 16.11 -16.23
C PRO A 334 -8.44 15.47 -14.85
N VAL A 335 -7.25 15.50 -14.26
CA VAL A 335 -7.04 15.03 -12.89
C VAL A 335 -6.39 16.12 -12.06
N GLY A 336 -6.89 16.28 -10.85
CA GLY A 336 -6.28 17.12 -9.84
C GLY A 336 -5.38 16.29 -8.95
N ARG A 337 -4.23 16.84 -8.57
CA ARG A 337 -3.50 16.30 -7.43
C ARG A 337 -4.18 16.78 -6.14
N SER A 338 -4.22 15.90 -5.17
CA SER A 338 -4.53 16.22 -3.79
C SER A 338 -3.28 16.72 -3.05
N ALA A 339 -3.45 17.33 -1.87
CA ALA A 339 -2.35 17.98 -1.14
C ALA A 339 -1.11 17.07 -0.93
N LEU A 340 -1.32 15.76 -0.88
CA LEU A 340 -0.27 14.77 -0.62
C LEU A 340 0.13 13.97 -1.88
N GLY A 341 0.01 14.59 -3.07
CA GLY A 341 0.63 14.07 -4.29
C GLY A 341 -0.09 12.87 -4.93
N LEU A 342 -1.37 12.65 -4.63
CA LEU A 342 -2.19 11.62 -5.30
C LEU A 342 -3.18 12.25 -6.29
N ALA A 343 -3.33 11.64 -7.46
CA ALA A 343 -4.60 11.67 -8.20
C ALA A 343 -5.33 10.34 -8.09
N SER A 344 -6.64 10.40 -7.83
CA SER A 344 -7.52 9.24 -7.92
C SER A 344 -8.58 9.52 -8.97
N LEU A 345 -8.78 8.56 -9.88
CA LEU A 345 -9.81 8.59 -10.90
C LEU A 345 -10.70 7.35 -10.71
N PRO A 346 -11.81 7.49 -9.97
CA PRO A 346 -12.79 6.42 -9.83
C PRO A 346 -13.37 6.04 -11.20
N LEU A 347 -13.42 4.75 -11.48
CA LEU A 347 -13.98 4.20 -12.71
C LEU A 347 -14.89 3.03 -12.37
N ALA A 348 -16.17 3.12 -12.72
CA ALA A 348 -17.07 1.99 -12.56
C ALA A 348 -16.77 0.93 -13.64
N VAL A 349 -16.48 -0.31 -13.22
CA VAL A 349 -16.38 -1.44 -14.16
C VAL A 349 -17.79 -2.02 -14.35
N PRO A 350 -18.40 -1.89 -15.55
CA PRO A 350 -19.78 -2.33 -15.76
C PRO A 350 -19.95 -3.81 -15.47
N ASN A 351 -21.09 -4.18 -14.88
CA ASN A 351 -21.45 -5.58 -14.69
C ASN A 351 -21.96 -6.21 -16.01
N SER A 352 -21.13 -6.21 -17.06
CA SER A 352 -21.51 -6.62 -18.42
C SER A 352 -20.57 -7.68 -19.00
N PRO A 353 -21.06 -8.84 -19.49
CA PRO A 353 -20.24 -9.89 -20.14
C PRO A 353 -19.28 -9.36 -21.19
N ALA A 354 -19.70 -8.32 -21.90
CA ALA A 354 -18.97 -7.72 -23.00
C ALA A 354 -17.65 -7.03 -22.60
N VAL A 355 -17.46 -6.69 -21.31
CA VAL A 355 -16.25 -5.97 -20.87
C VAL A 355 -15.14 -6.89 -20.35
N VAL A 356 -15.36 -8.20 -20.19
CA VAL A 356 -14.28 -9.10 -19.72
C VAL A 356 -13.19 -9.18 -20.78
N LEU A 357 -11.94 -9.21 -20.34
CA LEU A 357 -10.73 -9.21 -21.16
C LEU A 357 -10.54 -7.94 -22.00
N ALA A 358 -11.43 -6.95 -21.88
CA ALA A 358 -11.20 -5.67 -22.51
C ALA A 358 -9.93 -5.04 -21.92
N THR A 359 -9.08 -4.53 -22.81
CA THR A 359 -7.81 -3.92 -22.45
C THR A 359 -7.86 -2.42 -22.65
N THR A 360 -7.23 -1.68 -21.76
CA THR A 360 -6.96 -0.25 -21.95
C THR A 360 -5.61 0.08 -21.34
N THR A 361 -4.96 1.12 -21.84
CA THR A 361 -3.77 1.66 -21.22
C THR A 361 -4.04 3.06 -20.72
N VAL A 362 -3.35 3.43 -19.65
CA VAL A 362 -3.41 4.74 -19.05
C VAL A 362 -2.01 5.23 -18.68
N GLN A 363 -1.77 6.52 -18.89
CA GLN A 363 -0.62 7.22 -18.34
C GLN A 363 -1.08 8.59 -17.87
N PHE A 364 -0.55 9.03 -16.73
CA PHE A 364 -0.82 10.35 -16.19
C PHE A 364 0.28 11.30 -16.64
N LEU A 365 -0.13 12.46 -17.15
CA LEU A 365 0.77 13.55 -17.52
C LEU A 365 0.46 14.75 -16.65
N TRP A 366 1.51 15.44 -16.24
CA TRP A 366 1.44 16.51 -15.27
C TRP A 366 2.23 17.72 -15.71
N LEU A 367 1.72 18.91 -15.38
CA LEU A 367 2.51 20.13 -15.36
C LEU A 367 3.40 20.12 -14.12
N ASP A 368 4.71 20.19 -14.33
CA ASP A 368 5.72 19.97 -13.29
C ASP A 368 6.94 20.86 -13.49
N ALA A 369 7.18 21.81 -12.60
CA ALA A 369 8.33 22.71 -12.68
C ALA A 369 9.69 21.98 -12.55
N CYS A 370 9.71 20.80 -11.92
CA CYS A 370 10.92 19.98 -11.77
C CYS A 370 11.06 18.96 -12.90
N GLY A 371 9.98 18.75 -13.66
CA GLY A 371 9.96 17.89 -14.82
C GLY A 371 10.73 18.52 -15.99
N PRO A 372 11.38 17.71 -16.84
CA PRO A 372 12.03 18.23 -18.03
C PRO A 372 11.00 18.95 -18.92
N GLN A 373 11.32 20.17 -19.38
CA GLN A 373 10.41 21.03 -20.13
C GLN A 373 9.10 21.41 -19.41
N GLY A 374 9.07 21.32 -18.08
CA GLY A 374 7.86 21.66 -17.31
C GLY A 374 6.84 20.52 -17.25
N LEU A 375 7.22 19.29 -17.61
CA LEU A 375 6.33 18.14 -17.69
C LEU A 375 6.90 16.91 -16.98
N SER A 376 6.02 16.14 -16.36
CA SER A 376 6.34 14.80 -15.89
C SER A 376 5.23 13.81 -16.23
N ALA A 377 5.62 12.55 -16.34
CA ALA A 377 4.71 11.46 -16.68
C ALA A 377 4.83 10.34 -15.65
N SER A 378 3.71 9.69 -15.37
CA SER A 378 3.73 8.42 -14.65
C SER A 378 4.37 7.31 -15.49
N SER A 379 4.63 6.16 -14.89
CA SER A 379 4.71 4.90 -15.63
C SER A 379 3.45 4.66 -16.49
N GLY A 380 3.59 3.87 -17.55
CA GLY A 380 2.46 3.36 -18.31
C GLY A 380 1.78 2.22 -17.56
N LEU A 381 0.45 2.20 -17.56
CA LEU A 381 -0.34 1.16 -16.90
C LEU A 381 -1.29 0.55 -17.91
N GLN A 382 -1.08 -0.73 -18.22
CA GLN A 382 -2.03 -1.53 -18.98
C GLN A 382 -3.00 -2.22 -18.01
N LEU A 383 -4.27 -2.27 -18.39
CA LEU A 383 -5.35 -2.85 -17.63
C LEU A 383 -6.05 -3.89 -18.48
N VAL A 384 -6.47 -4.99 -17.85
CA VAL A 384 -7.28 -6.06 -18.44
C VAL A 384 -8.43 -6.34 -17.48
N ILE A 385 -9.67 -6.18 -17.94
CA ILE A 385 -10.83 -6.43 -17.08
C ILE A 385 -10.96 -7.93 -16.82
N LEU A 386 -11.04 -8.29 -15.54
CA LEU A 386 -11.17 -9.66 -15.05
C LEU A 386 -12.65 -10.09 -14.94
N PRO A 387 -12.93 -11.41 -15.04
CA PRO A 387 -14.29 -11.96 -15.01
C PRO A 387 -15.10 -11.66 -13.75
#